data_AF-A0A3F2RGG6-F1
#
_entry.id   AF-A0A3F2RGG6-F1
#
_cell.length_a   1.000
_cell.length_b   1.000
_cell.length_c   1.000
_cell.angle_alpha   90.00
_cell.angle_beta   90.00
_cell.angle_gamma   90.00
#
_symmetry.space_group_name_H-M   'P 1'
#
loop_
_entity.id
_entity.type
_entity.pdbx_description
1 polymer ?
#
loop_
_entity_poly.entity_id
_entity_poly.type
_entity_poly.pdbx_seq_one_letter_code
_entity_poly.pdbx_strand_id
1 'polypeptide(L)'
;MWRRMGLLCFLLGSSAHIGDVANAANLHMKVTKETTGSSDSSTTVGTVEPSSSSATTTTTTTSNTTTSGSSSSTSSGWHMTKVTSVQARVQGDAPVWSDEAKLWLSKYGDTTEAAYMNNLDTVNTASVEGALMFVQAEGINVNEQSVKCQRKNSMQYVVFYELTIVQPTYGIKYYESHQPPEYGEFVAMDGAKCTDEGSDLSDDCKVYYGLKGAMDIGPMVGSNLQTSDPRAPYPGNYWFSFPNSCAQELREDKTDECREKYPGGLCAMGAEPDGEKCTFSYKILGYINIDDLVGITEQGYSNYTEFCEDGGVEFKATNTGSGFEVDESIDFWKDPGDEDANSERATKMVTMYNELASNGTSANMEALPSVDTLTSANPKCYENSPKCASAQYGCNRTLYSQICQVCSSEGDGCEAAPSDFSFPELTLPANSSSSTDGTDGSGSSTGKKGDSTSSTSSAAGTLSEGNSAMMASTASALVALVALVASNLLGVDVFAATRIN
;
A
#
# COMPACT_ATOMS: atom_id res chain seq x y z
N MET A 1 4.26 64.66 -13.71
CA MET A 1 5.56 65.03 -13.12
C MET A 1 6.40 63.76 -13.10
N TRP A 2 7.29 63.58 -14.10
CA TRP A 2 8.76 63.50 -13.93
C TRP A 2 9.20 62.40 -12.96
N ARG A 3 10.13 61.49 -13.25
CA ARG A 3 10.97 61.10 -14.41
C ARG A 3 11.69 59.84 -13.85
N ARG A 4 11.88 58.75 -14.58
CA ARG A 4 13.11 58.55 -15.36
C ARG A 4 12.94 57.39 -16.35
N MET A 5 13.36 57.70 -17.56
CA MET A 5 13.57 56.86 -18.73
C MET A 5 15.02 56.36 -18.79
N GLY A 6 15.19 55.28 -19.58
CA GLY A 6 16.37 54.89 -20.37
C GLY A 6 16.14 53.43 -20.81
N LEU A 7 15.74 53.03 -22.02
CA LEU A 7 16.05 53.45 -23.41
C LEU A 7 17.56 53.30 -23.70
N LEU A 8 18.07 52.59 -24.71
CA LEU A 8 17.65 51.66 -25.77
C LEU A 8 18.96 51.33 -26.55
N CYS A 9 18.89 50.47 -27.58
CA CYS A 9 19.84 50.35 -28.73
C CYS A 9 21.09 49.46 -28.52
N PHE A 10 21.60 48.65 -29.46
CA PHE A 10 21.18 48.21 -30.80
C PHE A 10 22.21 47.18 -31.37
N LEU A 11 21.73 46.31 -32.29
CA LEU A 11 22.35 45.74 -33.52
C LEU A 11 23.42 44.62 -33.51
N LEU A 12 22.99 43.50 -34.11
CA LEU A 12 23.45 42.82 -35.35
C LEU A 12 24.86 42.22 -35.51
N GLY A 13 24.82 40.99 -36.07
CA GLY A 13 25.76 40.44 -37.06
C GLY A 13 26.71 39.38 -36.49
N SER A 14 27.00 38.24 -37.12
CA SER A 14 26.73 37.74 -38.47
C SER A 14 27.04 36.23 -38.51
N SER A 15 26.47 35.58 -39.53
CA SER A 15 26.61 34.18 -39.92
C SER A 15 28.05 33.71 -40.20
N ALA A 16 28.32 32.43 -39.93
CA ALA A 16 29.33 31.65 -40.65
C ALA A 16 28.90 30.17 -40.77
N HIS A 17 28.61 29.76 -42.00
CA HIS A 17 28.49 28.37 -42.48
C HIS A 17 29.86 27.91 -42.96
N ILE A 18 30.35 26.74 -42.49
CA ILE A 18 31.16 25.68 -43.15
C ILE A 18 31.00 24.48 -42.17
N GLY A 19 30.59 23.25 -42.49
CA GLY A 19 30.84 22.38 -43.63
C GLY A 19 31.45 21.08 -43.07
N ASP A 20 30.79 19.95 -43.35
CA ASP A 20 30.96 18.57 -42.87
C ASP A 20 32.38 18.05 -42.58
N VAL A 21 32.52 17.22 -41.53
CA VAL A 21 33.24 15.92 -41.60
C VAL A 21 32.61 14.92 -40.62
N ALA A 22 32.15 13.80 -41.16
CA ALA A 22 31.70 12.60 -40.46
C ALA A 22 32.84 11.93 -39.68
N ASN A 23 32.52 11.34 -38.51
CA ASN A 23 33.13 10.06 -38.16
C ASN A 23 32.22 9.27 -37.20
N ALA A 24 31.57 8.27 -37.77
CA ALA A 24 30.94 7.18 -37.07
C ALA A 24 32.05 6.24 -36.56
N ALA A 25 32.09 6.00 -35.25
CA ALA A 25 32.79 4.85 -34.69
C ALA A 25 31.82 3.67 -34.67
N ASN A 26 31.84 2.91 -35.77
CA ASN A 26 31.32 1.55 -35.84
C ASN A 26 32.09 0.66 -34.86
N LEU A 27 31.42 0.08 -33.85
CA LEU A 27 31.88 -1.16 -33.25
C LEU A 27 31.06 -2.32 -33.81
N HIS A 28 31.68 -3.01 -34.77
CA HIS A 28 31.34 -4.35 -35.22
C HIS A 28 31.52 -5.34 -34.05
N MET A 29 30.45 -6.01 -33.61
CA MET A 29 30.59 -7.33 -32.99
C MET A 29 30.20 -8.39 -34.02
N LYS A 30 31.21 -9.16 -34.43
CA LYS A 30 31.09 -10.33 -35.28
C LYS A 30 30.28 -11.41 -34.56
N VAL A 31 29.16 -11.77 -35.16
CA VAL A 31 28.52 -13.08 -35.00
C VAL A 31 29.49 -14.13 -35.56
N THR A 32 29.92 -15.06 -34.72
CA THR A 32 30.56 -16.29 -35.18
C THR A 32 29.59 -17.44 -34.94
N LYS A 33 28.92 -17.81 -36.03
CA LYS A 33 28.13 -19.04 -36.16
C LYS A 33 29.11 -20.15 -36.52
N GLU A 34 29.24 -21.16 -35.67
CA GLU A 34 29.72 -22.47 -36.11
C GLU A 34 28.61 -23.49 -35.94
N THR A 35 28.25 -24.08 -37.06
CA THR A 35 27.40 -25.27 -37.18
C THR A 35 28.13 -26.22 -38.11
N THR A 36 28.57 -27.35 -37.59
CA THR A 36 28.90 -28.61 -38.28
C THR A 36 29.10 -29.61 -37.15
N GLY A 37 28.53 -30.80 -37.10
CA GLY A 37 27.90 -31.64 -38.11
C GLY A 37 28.11 -33.07 -37.61
N SER A 38 27.04 -33.86 -37.63
CA SER A 38 26.92 -35.24 -37.11
C SER A 38 28.02 -36.22 -37.52
N SER A 39 28.24 -37.25 -36.69
CA SER A 39 28.32 -38.66 -37.11
C SER A 39 28.27 -39.62 -35.90
N ASP A 40 27.14 -40.34 -35.80
CA ASP A 40 26.98 -41.79 -35.59
C ASP A 40 27.86 -42.59 -34.59
N SER A 41 27.16 -43.18 -33.61
CA SER A 41 26.93 -44.64 -33.48
C SER A 41 27.32 -45.28 -32.14
N SER A 42 26.34 -46.07 -31.66
CA SER A 42 26.42 -47.32 -30.91
C SER A 42 26.46 -47.31 -29.37
N THR A 43 25.29 -47.61 -28.81
CA THR A 43 24.98 -48.73 -27.89
C THR A 43 25.95 -49.08 -26.77
N THR A 44 25.51 -48.93 -25.50
CA THR A 44 25.39 -50.05 -24.54
C THR A 44 24.53 -49.69 -23.32
N VAL A 45 23.77 -50.70 -22.91
CA VAL A 45 22.81 -50.79 -21.80
C VAL A 45 23.50 -50.79 -20.42
N GLY A 46 22.84 -50.25 -19.39
CA GLY A 46 23.28 -50.41 -17.99
C GLY A 46 22.30 -49.84 -16.97
N THR A 47 21.24 -50.58 -16.67
CA THR A 47 20.29 -50.38 -15.55
C THR A 47 20.99 -50.58 -14.21
N VAL A 48 20.70 -49.74 -13.20
CA VAL A 48 20.84 -50.12 -11.78
C VAL A 48 19.80 -49.39 -10.92
N GLU A 49 18.92 -50.20 -10.34
CA GLU A 49 17.96 -49.87 -9.28
C GLU A 49 18.58 -50.12 -7.88
N PRO A 50 17.92 -49.69 -6.78
CA PRO A 50 18.56 -49.41 -5.50
C PRO A 50 18.73 -50.65 -4.61
N SER A 51 19.66 -50.58 -3.66
CA SER A 51 19.75 -51.54 -2.55
C SER A 51 19.68 -50.84 -1.21
N SER A 52 18.68 -51.28 -0.46
CA SER A 52 18.47 -51.14 0.98
C SER A 52 19.49 -51.99 1.77
N SER A 53 19.94 -51.49 2.92
CA SER A 53 20.39 -52.31 4.06
C SER A 53 20.52 -51.47 5.33
N SER A 54 19.98 -52.02 6.42
CA SER A 54 19.87 -51.42 7.74
C SER A 54 21.09 -51.67 8.64
N ALA A 55 21.21 -50.76 9.63
CA ALA A 55 21.78 -50.90 10.98
C ALA A 55 23.31 -51.02 11.15
N THR A 56 23.92 -50.05 11.88
CA THR A 56 24.25 -50.23 13.31
C THR A 56 24.82 -48.94 13.92
N THR A 57 24.32 -48.66 15.11
CA THR A 57 24.68 -47.68 16.13
C THR A 57 26.19 -47.51 16.35
N THR A 58 26.68 -46.27 16.36
CA THR A 58 27.89 -45.90 17.13
C THR A 58 27.73 -44.48 17.66
N THR A 59 27.67 -44.38 18.98
CA THR A 59 27.64 -43.18 19.80
C THR A 59 29.01 -42.49 19.75
N THR A 60 29.05 -41.25 19.29
CA THR A 60 30.22 -40.36 19.46
C THR A 60 29.75 -39.02 20.00
N THR A 61 30.00 -38.84 21.29
CA THR A 61 29.83 -37.64 22.10
C THR A 61 30.74 -36.53 21.57
N THR A 62 30.17 -35.44 21.08
CA THR A 62 30.93 -34.19 20.88
C THR A 62 30.08 -33.00 21.32
N SER A 63 30.70 -32.17 22.14
CA SER A 63 30.12 -31.13 22.98
C SER A 63 29.39 -30.05 22.20
N ASN A 64 28.11 -29.84 22.55
CA ASN A 64 27.33 -28.66 22.17
C ASN A 64 27.99 -27.39 22.73
N THR A 65 28.44 -26.52 21.83
CA THR A 65 28.63 -25.10 22.15
C THR A 65 27.37 -24.39 21.69
N THR A 66 26.45 -24.21 22.63
CA THR A 66 25.16 -23.54 22.44
C THR A 66 25.42 -22.04 22.24
N THR A 67 25.47 -21.59 20.99
CA THR A 67 25.19 -20.18 20.68
C THR A 67 23.70 -19.96 20.87
N SER A 68 23.37 -19.17 21.89
CA SER A 68 22.02 -18.75 22.24
C SER A 68 21.35 -18.04 21.06
N GLY A 69 20.54 -18.78 20.30
CA GLY A 69 19.43 -18.18 19.57
C GLY A 69 18.44 -17.68 20.61
N SER A 70 18.23 -16.38 20.67
CA SER A 70 17.19 -15.77 21.47
C SER A 70 15.85 -16.28 20.97
N SER A 71 15.31 -17.31 21.63
CA SER A 71 13.90 -17.65 21.55
C SER A 71 13.13 -16.48 22.15
N SER A 72 12.56 -15.64 21.29
CA SER A 72 11.59 -14.63 21.67
C SER A 72 10.46 -15.31 22.44
N SER A 73 10.31 -14.96 23.72
CA SER A 73 9.17 -15.40 24.52
C SER A 73 7.90 -14.79 23.92
N THR A 74 7.17 -15.59 23.16
CA THR A 74 5.88 -15.21 22.58
C THR A 74 4.87 -14.90 23.69
N SER A 75 4.25 -13.74 23.57
CA SER A 75 3.03 -13.34 24.27
C SER A 75 1.97 -14.44 24.18
N SER A 76 1.56 -15.02 25.32
CA SER A 76 0.40 -15.91 25.52
C SER A 76 0.07 -17.00 24.48
N GLY A 77 0.93 -17.29 23.50
CA GLY A 77 0.64 -18.13 22.34
C GLY A 77 -0.44 -17.59 21.37
N TRP A 78 -0.79 -16.30 21.43
CA TRP A 78 -1.81 -15.73 20.54
C TRP A 78 -1.20 -15.25 19.21
N HIS A 79 -1.94 -15.50 18.13
CA HIS A 79 -1.66 -15.02 16.78
C HIS A 79 -2.94 -14.46 16.16
N MET A 80 -2.79 -13.46 15.31
CA MET A 80 -3.91 -12.93 14.53
C MET A 80 -4.52 -14.06 13.69
N THR A 81 -5.83 -14.19 13.74
CA THR A 81 -6.56 -15.07 12.82
C THR A 81 -6.50 -14.47 11.42
N LYS A 82 -6.16 -15.30 10.45
CA LYS A 82 -6.04 -14.96 9.03
C LYS A 82 -7.22 -14.14 8.50
N VAL A 83 -6.92 -13.05 7.81
CA VAL A 83 -7.89 -12.24 7.07
C VAL A 83 -7.59 -12.29 5.58
N THR A 84 -8.60 -12.61 4.78
CA THR A 84 -8.57 -12.49 3.32
C THR A 84 -9.15 -11.13 2.91
N SER A 85 -8.39 -10.38 2.12
CA SER A 85 -8.71 -9.05 1.63
C SER A 85 -8.58 -9.02 0.11
N VAL A 86 -9.52 -8.40 -0.60
CA VAL A 86 -9.37 -8.11 -2.03
C VAL A 86 -9.00 -6.64 -2.18
N GLN A 87 -7.88 -6.40 -2.86
CA GLN A 87 -7.31 -5.07 -3.07
C GLN A 87 -6.90 -4.91 -4.52
N ALA A 88 -6.61 -3.69 -4.93
CA ALA A 88 -6.18 -3.40 -6.28
C ALA A 88 -4.93 -2.51 -6.32
N ARG A 89 -4.18 -2.65 -7.41
CA ARG A 89 -3.01 -1.82 -7.69
C ARG A 89 -3.10 -1.28 -9.11
N VAL A 90 -2.87 0.03 -9.23
CA VAL A 90 -2.69 0.69 -10.52
C VAL A 90 -1.22 0.56 -10.91
N GLN A 91 -0.94 -0.04 -12.06
CA GLN A 91 0.43 -0.27 -12.52
C GLN A 91 0.57 -0.11 -14.04
N GLY A 92 1.81 0.02 -14.51
CA GLY A 92 2.11 0.28 -15.91
C GLY A 92 2.21 -0.96 -16.81
N ASP A 93 2.06 -2.15 -16.23
CA ASP A 93 2.21 -3.41 -16.93
C ASP A 93 1.21 -4.46 -16.48
N ALA A 94 0.78 -5.30 -17.42
CA ALA A 94 -0.08 -6.42 -17.14
C ALA A 94 0.72 -7.56 -16.48
N PRO A 95 0.15 -8.27 -15.51
CA PRO A 95 0.74 -9.50 -15.00
C PRO A 95 0.75 -10.58 -16.08
N VAL A 96 1.68 -11.53 -15.96
CA VAL A 96 1.89 -12.63 -16.92
C VAL A 96 1.46 -13.95 -16.28
N TRP A 97 0.66 -14.73 -16.99
CA TRP A 97 0.26 -16.06 -16.52
C TRP A 97 1.45 -17.02 -16.58
N SER A 98 1.78 -17.63 -15.45
CA SER A 98 2.75 -18.71 -15.36
C SER A 98 2.04 -20.07 -15.42
N ASP A 99 2.28 -20.81 -16.50
CA ASP A 99 1.76 -22.17 -16.63
C ASP A 99 2.38 -23.17 -15.65
N GLU A 100 3.58 -22.88 -15.16
CA GLU A 100 4.28 -23.69 -14.16
C GLU A 100 3.66 -23.48 -12.77
N ALA A 101 3.53 -22.23 -12.34
CA ALA A 101 2.99 -21.90 -11.03
C ALA A 101 1.47 -21.94 -10.96
N LYS A 102 0.79 -21.89 -12.12
CA LYS A 102 -0.66 -21.65 -12.22
C LYS A 102 -1.09 -20.37 -11.49
N LEU A 103 -0.29 -19.32 -11.66
CA LEU A 103 -0.48 -18.00 -11.05
C LEU A 103 -0.16 -16.90 -12.05
N TRP A 104 -0.85 -15.77 -11.91
CA TRP A 104 -0.44 -14.50 -12.49
C TRP A 104 0.75 -13.93 -11.71
N LEU A 105 1.86 -13.66 -12.41
CA LEU A 105 3.12 -13.18 -11.83
C LEU A 105 3.56 -11.86 -12.48
N SER A 106 4.59 -11.24 -11.92
CA SER A 106 5.15 -10.03 -12.51
C SER A 106 5.82 -10.39 -13.84
N LYS A 107 5.82 -9.47 -14.80
CA LYS A 107 6.66 -9.62 -15.99
C LYS A 107 8.16 -9.51 -15.68
N TYR A 108 8.51 -9.04 -14.47
CA TYR A 108 9.87 -8.82 -14.04
C TYR A 108 10.33 -9.96 -13.12
N GLY A 109 11.54 -10.49 -13.35
CA GLY A 109 12.15 -11.56 -12.57
C GLY A 109 12.52 -12.74 -13.45
N ASP A 110 13.77 -13.21 -13.31
CA ASP A 110 14.31 -14.28 -14.16
C ASP A 110 13.86 -15.69 -13.75
N THR A 111 13.27 -15.82 -12.55
CA THR A 111 12.69 -17.05 -12.03
C THR A 111 11.25 -16.83 -11.58
N THR A 112 10.49 -17.92 -11.46
CA THR A 112 9.12 -17.89 -10.96
C THR A 112 9.03 -17.25 -9.57
N GLU A 113 9.97 -17.53 -8.67
CA GLU A 113 10.03 -16.94 -7.33
C GLU A 113 10.36 -15.44 -7.37
N ALA A 114 11.29 -15.01 -8.24
CA ALA A 114 11.60 -13.60 -8.41
C ALA A 114 10.40 -12.83 -9.00
N ALA A 115 9.70 -13.43 -9.96
CA ALA A 115 8.49 -12.88 -10.57
C ALA A 115 7.32 -12.80 -9.58
N TYR A 116 7.22 -13.75 -8.65
CA TYR A 116 6.30 -13.67 -7.52
C TYR A 116 6.69 -12.51 -6.59
N MET A 117 7.93 -12.50 -6.11
CA MET A 117 8.43 -11.49 -5.17
C MET A 117 8.25 -10.05 -5.70
N ASN A 118 8.54 -9.82 -6.99
CA ASN A 118 8.48 -8.49 -7.61
C ASN A 118 7.10 -7.83 -7.62
N ASN A 119 5.99 -8.57 -7.51
CA ASN A 119 4.65 -7.94 -7.48
C ASN A 119 4.43 -7.13 -6.20
N LEU A 120 4.85 -7.67 -5.06
CA LEU A 120 4.68 -7.07 -3.73
C LEU A 120 6.04 -6.83 -3.04
N ASP A 121 7.07 -6.42 -3.79
CA ASP A 121 8.36 -6.01 -3.23
C ASP A 121 8.31 -4.58 -2.72
N THR A 122 7.76 -4.39 -1.51
CA THR A 122 7.62 -3.07 -0.85
C THR A 122 6.80 -2.11 -1.72
N VAL A 123 5.48 -2.32 -1.72
CA VAL A 123 4.55 -1.61 -2.61
C VAL A 123 3.33 -1.08 -1.85
N ASN A 124 2.66 -0.12 -2.48
CA ASN A 124 1.33 0.30 -2.07
C ASN A 124 0.26 -0.43 -2.89
N THR A 125 -0.88 -0.67 -2.25
CA THR A 125 -2.15 -1.05 -2.92
C THR A 125 -3.26 -0.15 -2.37
N ALA A 126 -4.45 -0.25 -2.95
CA ALA A 126 -5.65 0.43 -2.48
C ALA A 126 -6.80 -0.57 -2.32
N SER A 127 -7.81 -0.20 -1.54
CA SER A 127 -9.10 -0.89 -1.59
C SER A 127 -9.65 -0.84 -3.02
N VAL A 128 -10.42 -1.85 -3.40
CA VAL A 128 -11.04 -1.92 -4.74
C VAL A 128 -11.90 -0.67 -4.99
N GLU A 129 -12.63 -0.24 -3.98
CA GLU A 129 -13.49 0.94 -4.00
C GLU A 129 -12.70 2.24 -4.24
N GLY A 130 -11.44 2.28 -3.82
CA GLY A 130 -10.58 3.47 -3.89
C GLY A 130 -9.49 3.42 -4.96
N ALA A 131 -9.39 2.33 -5.73
CA ALA A 131 -8.27 2.09 -6.64
C ALA A 131 -8.08 3.18 -7.71
N LEU A 132 -9.18 3.80 -8.15
CA LEU A 132 -9.17 4.86 -9.17
C LEU A 132 -8.81 6.24 -8.61
N MET A 133 -8.73 6.41 -7.29
CA MET A 133 -8.35 7.67 -6.66
C MET A 133 -6.96 8.12 -7.13
N PHE A 134 -5.96 7.22 -7.16
CA PHE A 134 -4.62 7.55 -7.64
C PHE A 134 -4.60 7.92 -9.13
N VAL A 135 -5.39 7.22 -9.95
CA VAL A 135 -5.54 7.52 -11.38
C VAL A 135 -6.06 8.95 -11.55
N GLN A 136 -7.14 9.29 -10.86
CA GLN A 136 -7.82 10.58 -10.98
C GLN A 136 -7.04 11.74 -10.34
N ALA A 137 -6.56 11.55 -9.11
CA ALA A 137 -5.94 12.62 -8.32
C ALA A 137 -4.54 12.98 -8.79
N GLU A 138 -3.82 12.03 -9.41
CA GLU A 138 -2.40 12.21 -9.75
C GLU A 138 -1.99 11.65 -11.11
N GLY A 139 -2.80 10.78 -11.71
CA GLY A 139 -2.38 9.96 -12.84
C GLY A 139 -2.60 10.56 -14.21
N ILE A 140 -3.74 11.24 -14.39
CA ILE A 140 -4.31 11.55 -15.71
C ILE A 140 -4.37 13.05 -16.04
N ASN A 141 -4.18 13.94 -15.06
CA ASN A 141 -4.28 15.38 -15.31
C ASN A 141 -3.18 15.85 -16.27
N VAL A 142 -3.56 16.24 -17.49
CA VAL A 142 -2.61 16.66 -18.53
C VAL A 142 -1.77 17.88 -18.13
N ASN A 143 -2.26 18.70 -17.20
CA ASN A 143 -1.53 19.85 -16.67
C ASN A 143 -0.35 19.43 -15.76
N GLU A 144 -0.32 18.20 -15.27
CA GLU A 144 0.67 17.67 -14.32
C GLU A 144 1.57 16.58 -14.94
N GLN A 145 1.42 16.30 -16.24
CA GLN A 145 2.23 15.31 -16.95
C GLN A 145 3.70 15.75 -17.04
N SER A 146 4.60 14.84 -16.65
CA SER A 146 6.04 15.00 -16.87
C SER A 146 6.45 14.66 -18.32
N VAL A 147 5.71 13.77 -18.97
CA VAL A 147 5.89 13.37 -20.37
C VAL A 147 4.55 13.50 -21.08
N LYS A 148 4.54 14.25 -22.19
CA LYS A 148 3.33 14.46 -22.99
C LYS A 148 2.76 13.13 -23.47
N CYS A 149 1.45 12.95 -23.34
CA CYS A 149 0.72 11.75 -23.78
C CYS A 149 1.16 10.45 -23.08
N GLN A 150 1.65 10.58 -21.85
CA GLN A 150 1.90 9.46 -20.96
C GLN A 150 1.27 9.73 -19.60
N ARG A 151 0.42 8.81 -19.13
CA ARG A 151 -0.07 8.86 -17.74
C ARG A 151 1.11 8.73 -16.76
N LYS A 152 0.98 9.31 -15.56
CA LYS A 152 2.02 9.21 -14.52
C LYS A 152 2.43 7.75 -14.30
N ASN A 153 3.73 7.51 -14.15
CA ASN A 153 4.31 6.18 -13.97
C ASN A 153 3.93 5.14 -15.05
N SER A 154 3.54 5.59 -16.25
CA SER A 154 3.06 4.75 -17.34
C SER A 154 1.85 3.88 -17.00
N MET A 155 1.01 4.29 -16.05
CA MET A 155 -0.14 3.48 -15.60
C MET A 155 -1.05 3.08 -16.76
N GLN A 156 -1.39 1.80 -16.80
CA GLN A 156 -2.19 1.20 -17.88
C GLN A 156 -3.20 0.18 -17.36
N TYR A 157 -2.96 -0.40 -16.18
CA TYR A 157 -3.77 -1.51 -15.68
C TYR A 157 -4.20 -1.31 -14.24
N VAL A 158 -5.40 -1.78 -13.93
CA VAL A 158 -5.82 -2.06 -12.55
C VAL A 158 -5.72 -3.56 -12.34
N VAL A 159 -4.86 -3.99 -11.42
CA VAL A 159 -4.60 -5.40 -11.10
C VAL A 159 -5.23 -5.72 -9.76
N PHE A 160 -6.00 -6.81 -9.70
CA PHE A 160 -6.75 -7.23 -8.53
C PHE A 160 -6.03 -8.38 -7.81
N TYR A 161 -5.88 -8.23 -6.51
CA TYR A 161 -5.16 -9.16 -5.64
C TYR A 161 -6.13 -9.72 -4.61
N GLU A 162 -6.10 -11.04 -4.43
CA GLU A 162 -6.57 -11.66 -3.18
C GLU A 162 -5.35 -11.79 -2.26
N LEU A 163 -5.40 -11.10 -1.15
CA LEU A 163 -4.36 -11.04 -0.13
C LEU A 163 -4.82 -11.81 1.09
N THR A 164 -3.90 -12.58 1.66
CA THR A 164 -4.08 -13.22 2.96
C THR A 164 -3.13 -12.55 3.93
N ILE A 165 -3.64 -12.07 5.06
CA ILE A 165 -2.89 -11.25 6.02
C ILE A 165 -2.99 -11.87 7.42
N VAL A 166 -1.84 -12.00 8.07
CA VAL A 166 -1.67 -12.31 9.49
C VAL A 166 -0.58 -11.38 10.02
N GLN A 167 -0.98 -10.34 10.75
CA GLN A 167 -0.02 -9.36 11.29
C GLN A 167 0.87 -9.96 12.38
N PRO A 168 2.10 -9.46 12.53
CA PRO A 168 2.91 -9.78 13.70
C PRO A 168 2.21 -9.41 15.01
N THR A 169 2.27 -10.29 16.01
CA THR A 169 1.65 -10.05 17.32
C THR A 169 2.21 -8.79 18.00
N TYR A 170 3.50 -8.52 17.84
CA TYR A 170 4.11 -7.27 18.32
C TYR A 170 3.57 -6.04 17.58
N GLY A 171 3.30 -6.16 16.29
CA GLY A 171 2.69 -5.09 15.50
C GLY A 171 1.25 -4.78 15.93
N ILE A 172 0.42 -5.81 16.19
CA ILE A 172 -0.93 -5.62 16.75
C ILE A 172 -0.89 -4.89 18.09
N LYS A 173 0.08 -5.21 18.95
CA LYS A 173 0.26 -4.52 20.23
C LYS A 173 0.75 -3.09 20.05
N TYR A 174 1.74 -2.88 19.18
CA TYR A 174 2.33 -1.56 18.94
C TYR A 174 1.30 -0.56 18.40
N TYR A 175 0.45 -1.00 17.47
CA TYR A 175 -0.59 -0.19 16.84
C TYR A 175 -1.99 -0.42 17.44
N GLU A 176 -2.11 -0.81 18.71
CA GLU A 176 -3.42 -1.16 19.32
C GLU A 176 -4.45 -0.01 19.30
N SER A 177 -3.98 1.24 19.25
CA SER A 177 -4.80 2.44 19.14
C SER A 177 -5.06 2.90 17.70
N HIS A 178 -4.38 2.31 16.71
CA HIS A 178 -4.46 2.74 15.31
C HIS A 178 -5.87 2.59 14.74
N GLN A 179 -6.22 3.46 13.79
CA GLN A 179 -7.46 3.41 13.04
C GLN A 179 -7.14 3.37 11.52
N PRO A 180 -7.47 2.28 10.82
CA PRO A 180 -8.31 1.16 11.25
C PRO A 180 -7.60 0.18 12.21
N PRO A 181 -8.35 -0.51 13.10
CA PRO A 181 -7.79 -1.62 13.88
C PRO A 181 -7.22 -2.73 12.98
N GLU A 182 -6.32 -3.55 13.52
CA GLU A 182 -5.62 -4.67 12.83
C GLU A 182 -4.51 -4.25 11.85
N TYR A 183 -4.25 -2.95 11.67
CA TYR A 183 -3.23 -2.46 10.75
C TYR A 183 -2.26 -1.52 11.44
N GLY A 184 -1.07 -1.34 10.85
CA GLY A 184 -0.15 -0.27 11.23
C GLY A 184 -0.46 1.03 10.49
N GLU A 185 0.33 2.06 10.75
CA GLU A 185 0.27 3.30 9.97
C GLU A 185 0.63 3.02 8.50
N PHE A 186 -0.08 3.64 7.57
CA PHE A 186 0.28 3.61 6.16
C PHE A 186 1.62 4.33 5.94
N VAL A 187 2.60 3.58 5.43
CA VAL A 187 3.88 4.14 4.97
C VAL A 187 3.89 4.11 3.46
N ALA A 188 3.95 5.28 2.81
CA ALA A 188 4.08 5.33 1.36
C ALA A 188 5.33 4.57 0.91
N MET A 189 5.20 3.76 -0.15
CA MET A 189 6.30 3.00 -0.72
C MET A 189 6.59 3.38 -2.17
N ASP A 190 7.71 4.09 -2.37
CA ASP A 190 8.19 4.57 -3.66
C ASP A 190 9.48 3.84 -4.05
N GLY A 191 9.57 3.36 -5.30
CA GLY A 191 10.79 2.72 -5.80
C GLY A 191 11.18 1.41 -5.10
N ALA A 192 10.22 0.69 -4.52
CA ALA A 192 10.41 -0.48 -3.65
C ALA A 192 11.01 -0.17 -2.27
N LYS A 193 10.93 1.08 -1.83
CA LYS A 193 11.45 1.55 -0.55
C LYS A 193 10.33 2.24 0.22
N CYS A 194 10.37 2.22 1.55
CA CYS A 194 9.63 3.21 2.33
C CYS A 194 10.04 4.62 1.90
N THR A 195 9.07 5.46 1.60
CA THR A 195 9.31 6.87 1.27
C THR A 195 9.94 7.58 2.46
N ASP A 196 10.96 8.41 2.20
CA ASP A 196 11.61 9.19 3.24
C ASP A 196 10.70 10.32 3.75
N GLU A 197 10.75 10.57 5.05
CA GLU A 197 10.23 11.77 5.69
C GLU A 197 11.36 12.78 5.86
N GLY A 198 11.43 13.71 4.91
CA GLY A 198 12.53 14.67 4.84
C GLY A 198 13.82 13.99 4.40
N SER A 199 14.76 13.76 5.32
CA SER A 199 16.07 13.15 5.02
C SER A 199 16.27 11.79 5.70
N ASP A 200 15.22 11.20 6.27
CA ASP A 200 15.28 9.92 6.97
C ASP A 200 14.00 9.12 6.70
N LEU A 201 14.01 7.83 7.00
CA LEU A 201 12.80 6.99 7.01
C LEU A 201 11.84 7.46 8.11
N SER A 202 10.54 7.25 7.88
CA SER A 202 9.52 7.41 8.92
C SER A 202 9.79 6.47 10.10
N ASP A 203 9.30 6.84 11.28
CA ASP A 203 9.41 5.98 12.46
C ASP A 203 8.65 4.66 12.28
N ASP A 204 7.53 4.69 11.57
CA ASP A 204 6.74 3.49 11.25
C ASP A 204 7.47 2.53 10.31
N CYS A 205 8.34 3.02 9.41
CA CYS A 205 9.21 2.15 8.62
C CYS A 205 10.36 1.56 9.46
N LYS A 206 10.93 2.35 10.39
CA LYS A 206 12.06 1.88 11.22
C LYS A 206 11.67 0.70 12.10
N VAL A 207 10.43 0.66 12.58
CA VAL A 207 9.98 -0.40 13.48
C VAL A 207 9.80 -1.77 12.80
N TYR A 208 9.71 -1.83 11.47
CA TYR A 208 9.61 -3.11 10.76
C TYR A 208 10.79 -4.06 11.03
N TYR A 209 11.99 -3.50 11.24
CA TYR A 209 13.24 -4.25 11.42
C TYR A 209 14.09 -3.76 12.61
N GLY A 210 13.52 -2.95 13.49
CA GLY A 210 14.26 -2.32 14.59
C GLY A 210 15.42 -1.44 14.13
N LEU A 211 15.25 -0.72 13.01
CA LEU A 211 16.29 0.15 12.46
C LEU A 211 16.62 1.28 13.42
N LYS A 212 17.92 1.63 13.51
CA LYS A 212 18.41 2.74 14.35
C LYS A 212 18.01 2.62 15.83
N GLY A 213 17.87 1.39 16.33
CA GLY A 213 17.48 1.13 17.72
C GLY A 213 15.98 1.27 17.99
N ALA A 214 15.17 1.40 16.94
CA ALA A 214 13.72 1.28 17.04
C ALA A 214 13.32 -0.11 17.52
N MET A 215 12.07 -0.23 17.95
CA MET A 215 11.47 -1.51 18.29
C MET A 215 11.36 -2.39 17.04
N ASP A 216 11.71 -3.66 17.13
CA ASP A 216 11.47 -4.62 16.04
C ASP A 216 10.10 -5.28 16.24
N ILE A 217 9.08 -4.76 15.55
CA ILE A 217 7.71 -5.29 15.62
C ILE A 217 7.42 -6.29 14.50
N GLY A 218 8.37 -6.50 13.59
CA GLY A 218 8.20 -7.25 12.36
C GLY A 218 7.51 -6.45 11.23
N PRO A 219 7.53 -6.96 9.99
CA PRO A 219 6.92 -6.30 8.84
C PRO A 219 5.39 -6.30 8.98
N MET A 220 4.82 -5.15 9.33
CA MET A 220 3.38 -4.95 9.52
C MET A 220 2.76 -4.31 8.27
N VAL A 221 1.66 -4.85 7.76
CA VAL A 221 0.89 -4.17 6.71
C VAL A 221 0.25 -2.92 7.31
N GLY A 222 0.58 -1.76 6.75
CA GLY A 222 0.00 -0.49 7.17
C GLY A 222 -1.27 -0.15 6.38
N SER A 223 -2.19 0.62 6.97
CA SER A 223 -3.40 1.08 6.27
C SER A 223 -3.94 2.39 6.84
N ASN A 224 -4.31 3.32 5.96
CA ASN A 224 -4.98 4.57 6.32
C ASN A 224 -6.17 4.84 5.40
N LEU A 225 -7.19 5.52 5.94
CA LEU A 225 -8.32 6.02 5.17
C LEU A 225 -7.90 7.23 4.32
N GLN A 226 -8.24 7.20 3.03
CA GLN A 226 -7.89 8.23 2.02
C GLN A 226 -9.13 8.85 1.38
N THR A 227 -10.29 8.69 2.02
CA THR A 227 -11.60 9.11 1.47
C THR A 227 -11.74 10.62 1.34
N SER A 228 -10.99 11.40 2.12
CA SER A 228 -11.17 12.85 2.23
C SER A 228 -10.32 13.68 1.26
N ASP A 229 -9.61 13.06 0.30
CA ASP A 229 -8.88 13.84 -0.71
C ASP A 229 -9.89 14.57 -1.61
N PRO A 230 -9.92 15.92 -1.61
CA PRO A 230 -10.95 16.66 -2.32
C PRO A 230 -10.78 16.59 -3.86
N ARG A 231 -9.66 16.08 -4.37
CA ARG A 231 -9.44 15.85 -5.81
C ARG A 231 -10.19 14.62 -6.31
N ALA A 232 -10.40 13.65 -5.41
CA ALA A 232 -10.96 12.35 -5.74
C ALA A 232 -11.50 11.68 -4.46
N PRO A 233 -12.61 12.17 -3.88
CA PRO A 233 -13.20 11.56 -2.70
C PRO A 233 -13.89 10.25 -3.09
N TYR A 234 -13.21 9.14 -2.89
CA TYR A 234 -13.76 7.79 -3.04
C TYR A 234 -14.18 7.27 -1.66
N PRO A 235 -15.49 7.06 -1.40
CA PRO A 235 -15.98 6.51 -0.13
C PRO A 235 -15.33 5.16 0.20
N GLY A 236 -14.84 5.01 1.43
CA GLY A 236 -14.20 3.76 1.88
C GLY A 236 -12.87 3.44 1.17
N ASN A 237 -12.23 4.43 0.58
CA ASN A 237 -10.88 4.29 0.04
C ASN A 237 -9.86 4.13 1.18
N TYR A 238 -9.20 2.99 1.22
CA TYR A 238 -8.05 2.75 2.08
C TYR A 238 -6.83 2.52 1.20
N TRP A 239 -5.70 3.11 1.59
CA TRP A 239 -4.41 2.72 1.04
C TRP A 239 -3.71 1.78 2.01
N PHE A 240 -2.91 0.89 1.45
CA PHE A 240 -2.19 -0.12 2.19
C PHE A 240 -0.72 -0.11 1.79
N SER A 241 0.14 -0.40 2.76
CA SER A 241 1.59 -0.49 2.57
C SER A 241 2.05 -1.90 2.93
N PHE A 242 2.76 -2.54 2.00
CA PHE A 242 3.18 -3.93 2.11
C PHE A 242 4.71 -4.02 2.21
N PRO A 243 5.30 -3.94 3.42
CA PRO A 243 6.75 -3.98 3.58
C PRO A 243 7.29 -5.38 3.27
N ASN A 244 8.09 -5.49 2.22
CA ASN A 244 8.84 -6.70 1.90
C ASN A 244 10.33 -6.50 2.20
N SER A 245 11.12 -7.55 2.03
CA SER A 245 12.51 -7.61 2.47
C SER A 245 13.32 -6.39 2.04
N CYS A 246 14.19 -5.92 2.94
CA CYS A 246 15.03 -4.76 2.71
C CYS A 246 14.23 -3.49 2.34
N ALA A 247 13.07 -3.25 2.98
CA ALA A 247 12.18 -2.11 2.66
C ALA A 247 12.81 -0.71 2.82
N GLN A 248 13.99 -0.61 3.42
CA GLN A 248 14.73 0.64 3.57
C GLN A 248 15.63 1.01 2.38
N GLU A 249 15.79 0.11 1.40
CA GLU A 249 16.62 0.34 0.21
C GLU A 249 15.75 0.45 -1.05
N LEU A 250 16.22 1.20 -2.05
CA LEU A 250 15.63 1.24 -3.38
C LEU A 250 15.77 -0.14 -4.06
N ARG A 251 14.87 -0.44 -5.01
CA ARG A 251 14.84 -1.73 -5.71
C ARG A 251 16.21 -2.20 -6.21
N GLU A 252 16.99 -1.29 -6.79
CA GLU A 252 18.31 -1.61 -7.36
C GLU A 252 19.38 -1.92 -6.30
N ASP A 253 19.17 -1.47 -5.06
CA ASP A 253 20.10 -1.63 -3.94
C ASP A 253 19.72 -2.81 -3.01
N LYS A 254 18.61 -3.49 -3.27
CA LYS A 254 18.15 -4.65 -2.48
C LYS A 254 18.95 -5.92 -2.79
N THR A 255 20.13 -6.05 -2.19
CA THR A 255 20.97 -7.26 -2.32
C THR A 255 20.41 -8.45 -1.54
N ASP A 256 20.83 -9.67 -1.89
CA ASP A 256 20.45 -10.89 -1.16
C ASP A 256 20.87 -10.81 0.32
N GLU A 257 22.04 -10.24 0.62
CA GLU A 257 22.50 -10.03 2.00
C GLU A 257 21.60 -9.06 2.76
N CYS A 258 21.10 -8.02 2.09
CA CYS A 258 20.15 -7.10 2.71
C CYS A 258 18.82 -7.80 3.00
N ARG A 259 18.32 -8.60 2.05
CA ARG A 259 17.06 -9.32 2.20
C ARG A 259 17.12 -10.41 3.26
N GLU A 260 18.27 -11.08 3.40
CA GLU A 260 18.52 -12.04 4.48
C GLU A 260 18.58 -11.34 5.84
N LYS A 261 19.23 -10.17 5.91
CA LYS A 261 19.35 -9.39 7.14
C LYS A 261 18.02 -8.78 7.59
N TYR A 262 17.20 -8.34 6.64
CA TYR A 262 15.91 -7.67 6.88
C TYR A 262 14.81 -8.40 6.12
N PRO A 263 14.32 -9.53 6.66
CA PRO A 263 13.31 -10.35 5.99
C PRO A 263 11.98 -9.60 5.85
N GLY A 264 11.24 -9.90 4.77
CA GLY A 264 10.01 -9.20 4.42
C GLY A 264 8.74 -9.81 5.00
N GLY A 265 7.63 -9.10 4.84
CA GLY A 265 6.31 -9.64 5.15
C GLY A 265 5.76 -10.59 4.09
N LEU A 266 6.29 -10.60 2.85
CA LEU A 266 5.80 -11.48 1.80
C LEU A 266 6.25 -12.93 2.06
N CYS A 267 5.30 -13.83 2.16
CA CYS A 267 5.56 -15.27 2.24
C CYS A 267 6.19 -15.81 0.97
N ALA A 268 6.96 -16.89 1.07
CA ALA A 268 7.39 -17.65 -0.09
C ALA A 268 6.15 -18.11 -0.90
N MET A 269 6.31 -18.25 -2.23
CA MET A 269 5.22 -18.66 -3.11
C MET A 269 4.59 -19.99 -2.63
N GLY A 270 3.28 -19.98 -2.40
CA GLY A 270 2.52 -21.14 -1.89
C GLY A 270 2.59 -21.35 -0.37
N ALA A 271 3.31 -20.51 0.37
CA ALA A 271 3.29 -20.51 1.82
C ALA A 271 2.19 -19.58 2.36
N GLU A 272 1.61 -19.97 3.50
CA GLU A 272 0.60 -19.21 4.20
C GLU A 272 1.23 -18.33 5.28
N PRO A 273 0.73 -17.09 5.49
CA PRO A 273 1.24 -16.23 6.55
C PRO A 273 0.87 -16.77 7.93
N ASP A 274 1.79 -16.59 8.87
CA ASP A 274 1.67 -16.97 10.27
C ASP A 274 1.93 -15.79 11.23
N GLY A 275 2.33 -14.63 10.70
CA GLY A 275 2.68 -13.44 11.48
C GLY A 275 4.02 -13.56 12.20
N GLU A 276 4.78 -14.63 12.00
CA GLU A 276 6.11 -14.83 12.58
C GLU A 276 7.20 -14.88 11.50
N LYS A 277 7.02 -15.75 10.49
CA LYS A 277 7.95 -15.91 9.36
C LYS A 277 7.63 -14.94 8.24
N CYS A 278 6.35 -14.69 8.04
CA CYS A 278 5.83 -13.76 7.05
C CYS A 278 4.41 -13.33 7.43
N THR A 279 4.04 -12.16 6.92
CA THR A 279 2.84 -11.42 7.31
C THR A 279 1.73 -11.55 6.29
N PHE A 280 2.08 -11.68 5.01
CA PHE A 280 1.11 -11.72 3.94
C PHE A 280 1.52 -12.64 2.80
N SER A 281 0.52 -13.24 2.17
CA SER A 281 0.65 -13.89 0.86
C SER A 281 -0.39 -13.31 -0.09
N TYR A 282 -0.21 -13.55 -1.37
CA TYR A 282 -1.16 -13.08 -2.37
C TYR A 282 -1.30 -14.06 -3.53
N LYS A 283 -2.43 -13.94 -4.23
CA LYS A 283 -2.57 -14.30 -5.65
C LYS A 283 -3.17 -13.10 -6.40
N ILE A 284 -2.78 -12.93 -7.66
CA ILE A 284 -3.46 -12.00 -8.55
C ILE A 284 -4.66 -12.73 -9.14
N LEU A 285 -5.85 -12.14 -9.01
CA LEU A 285 -7.09 -12.69 -9.55
C LEU A 285 -7.23 -12.38 -11.05
N GLY A 286 -6.68 -11.24 -11.47
CA GLY A 286 -6.74 -10.75 -12.85
C GLY A 286 -6.46 -9.26 -12.93
N TYR A 287 -6.77 -8.67 -14.08
CA TYR A 287 -6.54 -7.25 -14.34
C TYR A 287 -7.48 -6.71 -15.42
N ILE A 288 -7.59 -5.40 -15.50
CA ILE A 288 -8.25 -4.68 -16.61
C ILE A 288 -7.33 -3.60 -17.16
N ASN A 289 -7.48 -3.26 -18.43
CA ASN A 289 -6.85 -2.09 -19.03
C ASN A 289 -7.67 -0.83 -18.71
N ILE A 290 -7.00 0.24 -18.29
CA ILE A 290 -7.64 1.53 -17.97
C ILE A 290 -8.26 2.15 -19.23
N ASP A 291 -7.64 2.02 -20.40
CA ASP A 291 -8.16 2.57 -21.66
C ASP A 291 -9.50 1.96 -22.04
N ASP A 292 -9.67 0.66 -21.78
CA ASP A 292 -10.95 -0.03 -21.95
C ASP A 292 -11.98 0.47 -20.92
N LEU A 293 -11.58 0.56 -19.64
CA LEU A 293 -12.46 1.00 -18.55
C LEU A 293 -13.04 2.41 -18.79
N VAL A 294 -12.21 3.33 -19.27
CA VAL A 294 -12.60 4.73 -19.43
C VAL A 294 -13.23 5.01 -20.81
N GLY A 295 -13.30 4.00 -21.69
CA GLY A 295 -13.93 4.11 -23.01
C GLY A 295 -13.05 4.75 -24.10
N ILE A 296 -11.72 4.80 -23.92
CA ILE A 296 -10.80 5.25 -24.98
C ILE A 296 -10.81 4.26 -26.15
N THR A 297 -10.83 2.95 -25.86
CA THR A 297 -10.84 1.93 -26.91
C THR A 297 -12.17 1.85 -27.65
N GLU A 298 -13.29 2.13 -26.96
CA GLU A 298 -14.62 2.25 -27.58
C GLU A 298 -14.71 3.42 -28.58
N GLN A 299 -13.89 4.45 -28.41
CA GLN A 299 -13.77 5.57 -29.35
C GLN A 299 -12.93 5.22 -30.60
N GLY A 300 -12.37 4.02 -30.66
CA GLY A 300 -11.62 3.51 -31.81
C GLY A 300 -10.10 3.69 -31.73
N TYR A 301 -9.57 4.13 -30.59
CA TYR A 301 -8.14 4.24 -30.34
C TYR A 301 -7.58 2.96 -29.74
N SER A 302 -6.33 2.62 -30.05
CA SER A 302 -5.70 1.41 -29.50
C SER A 302 -5.28 1.59 -28.03
N ASN A 303 -4.99 2.82 -27.62
CA ASN A 303 -4.55 3.18 -26.26
C ASN A 303 -4.60 4.70 -26.04
N TYR A 304 -4.34 5.13 -24.79
CA TYR A 304 -4.26 6.54 -24.41
C TYR A 304 -3.25 7.36 -25.21
N THR A 305 -2.10 6.78 -25.59
CA THR A 305 -1.07 7.52 -26.33
C THR A 305 -1.61 7.96 -27.69
N GLU A 306 -2.24 7.05 -28.42
CA GLU A 306 -2.87 7.34 -29.73
C GLU A 306 -3.99 8.39 -29.59
N PHE A 307 -4.87 8.23 -28.60
CA PHE A 307 -5.93 9.19 -28.31
C PHE A 307 -5.39 10.60 -28.03
N CYS A 308 -4.36 10.70 -27.20
CA CYS A 308 -3.76 11.99 -26.85
C CYS A 308 -2.98 12.62 -28.02
N GLU A 309 -2.28 11.81 -28.83
CA GLU A 309 -1.53 12.30 -29.99
C GLU A 309 -2.45 12.86 -31.08
N ASP A 310 -3.67 12.34 -31.21
CA ASP A 310 -4.72 12.89 -32.10
C ASP A 310 -5.45 14.12 -31.51
N GLY A 311 -5.01 14.59 -30.33
CA GLY A 311 -5.54 15.77 -29.67
C GLY A 311 -6.64 15.50 -28.64
N GLY A 312 -6.91 14.23 -28.32
CA GLY A 312 -7.81 13.84 -27.25
C GLY A 312 -7.32 14.26 -25.86
N VAL A 313 -8.26 14.64 -24.99
CA VAL A 313 -7.98 15.02 -23.60
C VAL A 313 -8.75 14.09 -22.67
N GLU A 314 -8.02 13.24 -21.94
CA GLU A 314 -8.64 12.34 -20.96
C GLU A 314 -9.15 13.13 -19.76
N PHE A 315 -8.27 13.96 -19.18
CA PHE A 315 -8.61 14.80 -18.04
C PHE A 315 -7.70 16.02 -17.98
N LYS A 316 -8.30 17.20 -17.90
CA LYS A 316 -7.62 18.48 -17.76
C LYS A 316 -8.34 19.30 -16.71
N ALA A 317 -7.64 19.57 -15.62
CA ALA A 317 -8.18 20.34 -14.52
C ALA A 317 -7.12 21.19 -13.83
N THR A 318 -7.57 22.24 -13.16
CA THR A 318 -6.76 23.04 -12.25
C THR A 318 -7.00 22.56 -10.82
N ASN A 319 -5.94 22.16 -10.11
CA ASN A 319 -6.00 21.86 -8.69
C ASN A 319 -6.10 23.16 -7.88
N THR A 320 -7.18 23.33 -7.12
CA THR A 320 -7.45 24.53 -6.30
C THR A 320 -7.01 24.39 -4.85
N GLY A 321 -6.47 23.23 -4.46
CA GLY A 321 -6.22 22.85 -3.07
C GLY A 321 -7.47 22.34 -2.34
N SER A 322 -8.67 22.66 -2.85
CA SER A 322 -9.95 22.13 -2.38
C SER A 322 -10.62 21.23 -3.42
N GLY A 323 -9.84 20.66 -4.35
CA GLY A 323 -10.30 19.78 -5.41
C GLY A 323 -9.91 20.27 -6.80
N PHE A 324 -10.61 19.76 -7.82
CA PHE A 324 -10.36 20.09 -9.22
C PHE A 324 -11.44 21.00 -9.81
N GLU A 325 -11.00 22.07 -10.47
CA GLU A 325 -11.82 22.78 -11.46
C GLU A 325 -11.54 22.17 -12.84
N VAL A 326 -12.51 21.45 -13.39
CA VAL A 326 -12.36 20.70 -14.65
C VAL A 326 -12.55 21.63 -15.85
N ASP A 327 -11.53 21.69 -16.71
CA ASP A 327 -11.60 22.39 -18.00
C ASP A 327 -12.20 21.48 -19.08
N GLU A 328 -11.72 20.24 -19.14
CA GLU A 328 -12.06 19.25 -20.17
C GLU A 328 -11.82 17.85 -19.63
N SER A 329 -12.74 16.91 -19.89
CA SER A 329 -12.58 15.51 -19.55
C SER A 329 -13.44 14.62 -20.44
N ILE A 330 -13.05 13.36 -20.59
CA ILE A 330 -13.97 12.34 -21.07
C ILE A 330 -15.11 12.12 -20.06
N ASP A 331 -16.22 11.53 -20.53
CA ASP A 331 -17.43 11.32 -19.73
C ASP A 331 -17.17 10.52 -18.45
N PHE A 332 -16.24 9.56 -18.51
CA PHE A 332 -15.88 8.74 -17.36
C PHE A 332 -15.40 9.58 -16.16
N TRP A 333 -14.69 10.70 -16.36
CA TRP A 333 -14.05 11.49 -15.29
C TRP A 333 -14.81 12.76 -14.87
N LYS A 334 -16.04 12.96 -15.33
CA LYS A 334 -16.87 14.13 -14.96
C LYS A 334 -17.21 14.18 -13.47
N ASP A 335 -17.25 15.38 -12.87
CA ASP A 335 -17.57 15.53 -11.45
C ASP A 335 -16.59 14.77 -10.52
N PRO A 336 -15.27 15.08 -10.58
CA PRO A 336 -14.25 14.33 -9.85
C PRO A 336 -14.37 14.48 -8.32
N GLY A 337 -14.95 15.59 -7.85
CA GLY A 337 -15.19 15.85 -6.43
C GLY A 337 -16.50 15.26 -5.88
N ASP A 338 -17.26 14.53 -6.69
CA ASP A 338 -18.53 13.92 -6.29
C ASP A 338 -18.33 12.46 -5.85
N GLU A 339 -18.68 12.17 -4.60
CA GLU A 339 -18.54 10.84 -3.98
C GLU A 339 -19.40 9.76 -4.65
N ASP A 340 -20.60 10.12 -5.12
CA ASP A 340 -21.50 9.18 -5.79
C ASP A 340 -20.95 8.85 -7.18
N ALA A 341 -20.48 9.85 -7.93
CA ALA A 341 -19.83 9.65 -9.23
C ALA A 341 -18.57 8.76 -9.10
N ASN A 342 -17.77 8.96 -8.05
CA ASN A 342 -16.61 8.12 -7.75
C ASN A 342 -17.00 6.68 -7.37
N SER A 343 -18.06 6.52 -6.58
CA SER A 343 -18.61 5.19 -6.24
C SER A 343 -19.15 4.46 -7.48
N GLU A 344 -19.79 5.18 -8.40
CA GLU A 344 -20.23 4.62 -9.69
C GLU A 344 -19.07 4.18 -10.57
N ARG A 345 -17.95 4.92 -10.60
CA ARG A 345 -16.73 4.51 -11.32
C ARG A 345 -16.16 3.21 -10.77
N ALA A 346 -16.03 3.10 -9.44
CA ALA A 346 -15.57 1.87 -8.80
C ALA A 346 -16.52 0.70 -9.11
N THR A 347 -17.83 0.95 -9.12
CA THR A 347 -18.83 -0.06 -9.51
C THR A 347 -18.66 -0.50 -10.97
N LYS A 348 -18.49 0.44 -11.91
CA LYS A 348 -18.22 0.12 -13.33
C LYS A 348 -16.95 -0.72 -13.49
N MET A 349 -15.90 -0.36 -12.75
CA MET A 349 -14.64 -1.09 -12.73
C MET A 349 -14.83 -2.56 -12.29
N VAL A 350 -15.53 -2.78 -11.18
CA VAL A 350 -15.82 -4.12 -10.66
C VAL A 350 -16.72 -4.91 -11.61
N THR A 351 -17.76 -4.28 -12.17
CA THR A 351 -18.66 -4.92 -13.14
C THR A 351 -17.89 -5.39 -14.38
N MET A 352 -17.11 -4.50 -14.99
CA MET A 352 -16.29 -4.82 -16.16
C MET A 352 -15.32 -5.97 -15.87
N TYR A 353 -14.63 -5.93 -14.73
CA TYR A 353 -13.74 -7.01 -14.32
C TYR A 353 -14.46 -8.36 -14.24
N ASN A 354 -15.61 -8.40 -13.55
CA ASN A 354 -16.35 -9.65 -13.35
C ASN A 354 -16.98 -10.18 -14.65
N GLU A 355 -17.40 -9.29 -15.56
CA GLU A 355 -17.83 -9.67 -16.91
C GLU A 355 -16.68 -10.31 -17.70
N LEU A 356 -15.49 -9.71 -17.67
CA LEU A 356 -14.30 -10.26 -18.34
C LEU A 356 -13.90 -11.63 -17.78
N ALA A 357 -13.93 -11.79 -16.46
CA ALA A 357 -13.64 -13.07 -15.81
C ALA A 357 -14.69 -14.14 -16.15
N SER A 358 -15.96 -13.77 -16.35
CA SER A 358 -17.07 -14.70 -16.60
C SER A 358 -17.23 -15.08 -18.07
N ASN A 359 -16.88 -14.19 -19.00
CA ASN A 359 -17.15 -14.36 -20.43
C ASN A 359 -16.17 -15.30 -21.16
N GLY A 360 -15.19 -15.87 -20.45
CA GLY A 360 -14.23 -16.83 -21.00
C GLY A 360 -13.21 -16.24 -22.00
N THR A 361 -13.28 -14.94 -22.27
CA THR A 361 -12.33 -14.19 -23.10
C THR A 361 -11.00 -13.96 -22.39
N SER A 362 -11.02 -13.89 -21.06
CA SER A 362 -9.82 -13.73 -20.24
C SER A 362 -9.47 -15.04 -19.56
N ALA A 363 -8.67 -15.86 -20.23
CA ALA A 363 -8.21 -17.13 -19.69
C ALA A 363 -7.51 -16.91 -18.34
N ASN A 364 -7.85 -17.72 -17.33
CA ASN A 364 -7.26 -17.71 -15.98
C ASN A 364 -7.61 -16.50 -15.09
N MET A 365 -8.52 -15.61 -15.49
CA MET A 365 -9.06 -14.62 -14.55
C MET A 365 -10.09 -15.27 -13.62
N GLU A 366 -10.06 -14.91 -12.34
CA GLU A 366 -11.04 -15.34 -11.34
C GLU A 366 -11.98 -14.19 -11.00
N ALA A 367 -13.29 -14.45 -10.93
CA ALA A 367 -14.26 -13.44 -10.50
C ALA A 367 -13.97 -12.98 -9.06
N LEU A 368 -14.22 -11.70 -8.76
CA LEU A 368 -14.07 -11.22 -7.39
C LEU A 368 -15.12 -11.90 -6.49
N PRO A 369 -14.74 -12.40 -5.31
CA PRO A 369 -15.71 -12.92 -4.35
C PRO A 369 -16.65 -11.80 -3.90
N SER A 370 -17.92 -12.10 -3.64
CA SER A 370 -18.81 -11.07 -3.10
C SER A 370 -18.34 -10.61 -1.71
N VAL A 371 -18.62 -9.35 -1.37
CA VAL A 371 -18.31 -8.80 -0.04
C VAL A 371 -18.92 -9.67 1.07
N ASP A 372 -20.15 -10.14 0.91
CA ASP A 372 -20.79 -11.04 1.89
C ASP A 372 -20.04 -12.38 2.05
N THR A 373 -19.50 -12.93 0.96
CA THR A 373 -18.71 -14.16 0.99
C THR A 373 -17.40 -13.94 1.73
N LEU A 374 -16.71 -12.82 1.44
CA LEU A 374 -15.49 -12.43 2.15
C LEU A 374 -15.76 -12.21 3.65
N THR A 375 -16.79 -11.42 3.98
CA THR A 375 -17.16 -11.11 5.37
C THR A 375 -17.54 -12.37 6.15
N SER A 376 -18.20 -13.33 5.51
CA SER A 376 -18.57 -14.61 6.15
C SER A 376 -17.38 -15.55 6.35
N ALA A 377 -16.39 -15.49 5.45
CA ALA A 377 -15.19 -16.33 5.53
C ALA A 377 -14.14 -15.78 6.50
N ASN A 378 -14.12 -14.47 6.73
CA ASN A 378 -13.19 -13.81 7.61
C ASN A 378 -13.57 -13.91 9.10
N PRO A 379 -12.58 -13.88 10.01
CA PRO A 379 -12.81 -13.89 11.44
C PRO A 379 -13.55 -12.63 11.89
N LYS A 380 -14.25 -12.74 13.02
CA LYS A 380 -14.89 -11.57 13.63
C LYS A 380 -13.81 -10.60 14.11
N CYS A 381 -14.09 -9.31 13.99
CA CYS A 381 -13.11 -8.26 14.35
C CYS A 381 -12.63 -8.33 15.81
N TYR A 382 -13.47 -8.80 16.73
CA TYR A 382 -13.08 -8.94 18.14
C TYR A 382 -12.03 -10.03 18.38
N GLU A 383 -11.86 -10.99 17.46
CA GLU A 383 -10.84 -12.05 17.58
C GLU A 383 -9.43 -11.52 17.32
N ASN A 384 -9.33 -10.42 16.55
CA ASN A 384 -8.07 -9.85 16.07
C ASN A 384 -7.75 -8.46 16.65
N SER A 385 -8.74 -7.77 17.22
CA SER A 385 -8.57 -6.42 17.73
C SER A 385 -9.06 -6.26 19.18
N PRO A 386 -8.20 -5.80 20.11
CA PRO A 386 -8.63 -5.46 21.47
C PRO A 386 -9.66 -4.32 21.49
N LYS A 387 -9.58 -3.40 20.53
CA LYS A 387 -10.54 -2.30 20.39
C LYS A 387 -11.93 -2.83 20.01
N CYS A 388 -12.00 -3.76 19.07
CA CYS A 388 -13.27 -4.38 18.69
C CYS A 388 -13.81 -5.33 19.75
N ALA A 389 -12.94 -6.01 20.49
CA ALA A 389 -13.34 -6.86 21.61
C ALA A 389 -13.98 -6.09 22.78
N SER A 390 -13.62 -4.81 22.95
CA SER A 390 -14.16 -3.94 24.01
C SER A 390 -15.23 -2.96 23.53
N ALA A 391 -15.53 -2.93 22.23
CA ALA A 391 -16.51 -2.01 21.66
C ALA A 391 -17.93 -2.38 22.08
N GLN A 392 -18.68 -1.41 22.62
CA GLN A 392 -20.06 -1.61 23.11
C GLN A 392 -20.99 -2.20 22.04
N TYR A 393 -20.89 -1.71 20.81
CA TYR A 393 -21.69 -2.17 19.67
C TYR A 393 -20.89 -3.11 18.75
N GLY A 394 -19.69 -3.52 19.17
CA GLY A 394 -18.80 -4.31 18.36
C GLY A 394 -18.19 -3.58 17.17
N CYS A 395 -17.76 -4.38 16.20
CA CYS A 395 -17.19 -3.92 14.94
C CYS A 395 -17.81 -4.68 13.78
N ASN A 396 -17.66 -4.15 12.57
CA ASN A 396 -18.04 -4.82 11.33
C ASN A 396 -16.87 -4.88 10.35
N ARG A 397 -16.90 -5.84 9.43
CA ARG A 397 -16.08 -5.84 8.21
C ARG A 397 -16.96 -5.43 7.04
N THR A 398 -16.47 -4.51 6.23
CA THR A 398 -17.17 -4.01 5.05
C THR A 398 -16.21 -3.97 3.86
N LEU A 399 -16.78 -3.84 2.65
CA LEU A 399 -16.04 -3.64 1.41
C LEU A 399 -15.11 -4.80 1.03
N TYR A 400 -14.46 -4.73 -0.14
CA TYR A 400 -13.52 -5.77 -0.58
C TYR A 400 -12.28 -5.86 0.31
N SER A 401 -11.87 -4.73 0.90
CA SER A 401 -10.69 -4.65 1.76
C SER A 401 -10.87 -5.34 3.12
N GLN A 402 -12.11 -5.56 3.57
CA GLN A 402 -12.44 -6.28 4.79
C GLN A 402 -11.86 -5.63 6.06
N ILE A 403 -11.66 -4.31 6.03
CA ILE A 403 -11.25 -3.50 7.18
C ILE A 403 -12.29 -3.61 8.30
N CYS A 404 -11.82 -3.81 9.53
CA CYS A 404 -12.67 -3.69 10.72
C CYS A 404 -12.97 -2.23 11.04
N GLN A 405 -14.23 -1.91 11.31
CA GLN A 405 -14.64 -0.58 11.76
C GLN A 405 -15.46 -0.69 13.04
N VAL A 406 -15.19 0.19 14.00
CA VAL A 406 -15.91 0.24 15.27
C VAL A 406 -17.29 0.82 15.04
N CYS A 407 -18.33 0.10 15.45
CA CYS A 407 -19.69 0.55 15.28
C CYS A 407 -20.07 1.62 16.33
N SER A 408 -20.71 2.70 15.87
CA SER A 408 -21.20 3.77 16.73
C SER A 408 -22.57 3.49 17.35
N SER A 409 -23.29 2.49 16.85
CA SER A 409 -24.61 2.06 17.32
C SER A 409 -24.84 0.59 16.96
N GLU A 410 -25.88 -0.03 17.54
CA GLU A 410 -26.38 -1.32 17.07
C GLU A 410 -26.80 -1.21 15.59
N GLY A 411 -26.51 -2.25 14.80
CA GLY A 411 -26.80 -2.28 13.38
C GLY A 411 -26.37 -3.59 12.72
N ASP A 412 -26.81 -3.79 11.47
CA ASP A 412 -26.49 -5.00 10.72
C ASP A 412 -24.98 -5.13 10.50
N GLY A 413 -24.44 -6.31 10.79
CA GLY A 413 -23.01 -6.62 10.70
C GLY A 413 -22.15 -6.13 11.86
N CYS A 414 -22.70 -5.34 12.79
CA CYS A 414 -21.99 -4.88 13.99
C CYS A 414 -21.97 -5.98 15.07
N GLU A 415 -20.85 -6.68 15.19
CA GLU A 415 -20.74 -7.85 16.06
C GLU A 415 -19.88 -7.55 17.28
N ALA A 416 -20.54 -7.48 18.44
CA ALA A 416 -19.89 -7.36 19.73
C ALA A 416 -19.31 -8.70 20.19
N ALA A 417 -18.20 -8.65 20.93
CA ALA A 417 -17.64 -9.83 21.55
C ALA A 417 -18.65 -10.48 22.52
N PRO A 418 -18.74 -11.83 22.54
CA PRO A 418 -19.49 -12.53 23.58
C PRO A 418 -19.05 -12.11 24.98
N SER A 419 -19.97 -12.12 25.96
CA SER A 419 -19.68 -11.66 27.33
C SER A 419 -18.60 -12.48 28.06
N ASP A 420 -18.33 -13.69 27.61
CA ASP A 420 -17.31 -14.61 28.11
C ASP A 420 -15.98 -14.54 27.32
N PHE A 421 -15.93 -13.76 26.23
CA PHE A 421 -14.72 -13.53 25.47
C PHE A 421 -13.87 -12.43 26.11
N SER A 422 -12.55 -12.64 26.12
CA SER A 422 -11.58 -11.62 26.50
C SER A 422 -10.40 -11.70 25.53
N PHE A 423 -10.07 -10.57 24.92
CA PHE A 423 -8.89 -10.47 24.07
C PHE A 423 -7.63 -10.61 24.94
N PRO A 424 -6.64 -11.43 24.54
CA PRO A 424 -5.45 -11.65 25.35
C PRO A 424 -4.61 -10.39 25.49
N GLU A 425 -3.95 -10.24 26.64
CA GLU A 425 -2.99 -9.16 26.84
C GLU A 425 -1.69 -9.44 26.07
N LEU A 426 -1.43 -8.63 25.04
CA LEU A 426 -0.22 -8.72 24.22
C LEU A 426 0.90 -7.88 24.82
N THR A 427 2.15 -8.27 24.55
CA THR A 427 3.35 -7.59 25.04
C THR A 427 4.22 -7.12 23.89
N LEU A 428 5.00 -6.06 24.12
CA LEU A 428 6.02 -5.58 23.17
C LEU A 428 7.33 -6.36 23.35
N PRO A 429 8.21 -6.39 22.34
CA PRO A 429 9.52 -7.05 22.44
C PRO A 429 10.40 -6.46 23.56
N ALA A 430 11.18 -7.33 24.18
CA ALA A 430 12.03 -7.02 25.34
C ALA A 430 13.18 -6.03 25.04
N ASN A 431 13.52 -5.79 23.76
CA ASN A 431 14.49 -4.77 23.34
C ASN A 431 13.98 -3.33 23.45
N SER A 432 12.80 -3.12 24.03
CA SER A 432 12.31 -1.81 24.47
C SER A 432 13.10 -1.27 25.68
N SER A 433 14.41 -1.07 25.55
CA SER A 433 15.13 -0.26 26.53
C SER A 433 14.75 1.20 26.32
N SER A 434 13.87 1.71 27.17
CA SER A 434 13.84 3.14 27.43
C SER A 434 15.21 3.56 27.95
N SER A 435 15.99 4.20 27.09
CA SER A 435 17.05 5.11 27.51
C SER A 435 16.39 6.22 28.34
N THR A 436 16.14 5.98 29.62
CA THR A 436 15.88 7.05 30.57
C THR A 436 17.22 7.68 30.88
N ASP A 437 17.73 8.48 29.94
CA ASP A 437 18.74 9.47 30.24
C ASP A 437 18.09 10.51 31.16
N GLY A 438 18.31 10.30 32.46
CA GLY A 438 18.02 11.28 33.48
C GLY A 438 18.76 12.57 33.16
N THR A 439 17.99 13.64 32.97
CA THR A 439 18.53 14.99 33.13
C THR A 439 17.76 15.65 34.26
N ASP A 440 18.32 15.54 35.45
CA ASP A 440 17.98 16.35 36.61
C ASP A 440 18.12 17.84 36.26
N GLY A 441 16.99 18.55 36.29
CA GLY A 441 16.91 20.01 36.19
C GLY A 441 16.22 20.59 37.43
N SER A 442 16.98 20.75 38.51
CA SER A 442 16.57 21.42 39.75
C SER A 442 16.27 22.91 39.53
N GLY A 443 15.18 23.44 40.11
CA GLY A 443 14.76 24.82 39.85
C GLY A 443 13.67 25.43 40.74
N SER A 444 13.80 25.28 42.06
CA SER A 444 13.33 26.19 43.13
C SER A 444 11.85 26.59 43.28
N SER A 445 11.35 26.21 44.46
CA SER A 445 10.19 26.70 45.20
C SER A 445 10.11 28.21 45.46
N THR A 446 8.88 28.74 45.50
CA THR A 446 8.43 29.72 46.50
C THR A 446 6.96 29.47 46.85
N GLY A 447 6.70 29.15 48.12
CA GLY A 447 5.36 28.91 48.66
C GLY A 447 4.74 30.10 49.40
N LYS A 448 3.46 29.94 49.74
CA LYS A 448 2.71 30.54 50.89
C LYS A 448 1.37 29.79 51.00
N LYS A 449 1.23 28.80 51.91
CA LYS A 449 0.53 28.84 53.23
C LYS A 449 -0.78 29.66 53.21
N GLY A 450 -1.94 28.99 53.21
CA GLY A 450 -2.78 28.66 54.38
C GLY A 450 -4.19 29.22 54.09
N ASP A 451 -5.34 28.73 54.51
CA ASP A 451 -5.74 27.89 55.63
C ASP A 451 -7.17 27.36 55.35
N SER A 452 -7.50 26.30 56.08
CA SER A 452 -8.76 25.57 56.25
C SER A 452 -10.00 26.45 56.55
N THR A 453 -11.21 26.02 56.14
CA THR A 453 -12.34 25.64 57.04
C THR A 453 -13.69 25.63 56.28
N SER A 454 -14.47 24.59 56.58
CA SER A 454 -15.84 24.26 56.18
C SER A 454 -16.95 25.21 56.66
N SER A 455 -18.04 25.36 55.88
CA SER A 455 -19.45 25.21 56.32
C SER A 455 -20.42 25.53 55.15
N THR A 456 -21.12 24.51 54.63
CA THR A 456 -22.57 24.20 54.79
C THR A 456 -23.60 25.21 54.26
N SER A 457 -24.29 24.82 53.17
CA SER A 457 -25.76 24.80 52.92
C SER A 457 -26.62 25.99 53.38
N SER A 458 -27.55 26.56 52.60
CA SER A 458 -28.76 25.90 52.06
C SER A 458 -29.62 26.90 51.26
N ALA A 459 -30.37 26.41 50.26
CA ALA A 459 -31.81 26.65 49.98
C ALA A 459 -32.06 26.35 48.48
N ALA A 460 -32.55 25.18 48.08
CA ALA A 460 -33.91 24.61 48.21
C ALA A 460 -34.95 25.25 47.27
N GLY A 461 -35.52 24.41 46.39
CA GLY A 461 -36.67 24.74 45.54
C GLY A 461 -36.89 23.74 44.41
N THR A 462 -37.34 22.53 44.74
CA THR A 462 -37.82 21.50 43.79
C THR A 462 -39.32 21.68 43.54
N LEU A 463 -39.79 21.34 42.33
CA LEU A 463 -41.12 20.86 41.85
C LEU A 463 -41.16 21.16 40.33
N SER A 464 -41.72 20.42 39.38
CA SER A 464 -42.32 19.09 39.24
C SER A 464 -42.50 18.87 37.71
N GLU A 465 -42.45 17.61 37.27
CA GLU A 465 -43.11 16.97 36.10
C GLU A 465 -43.55 17.75 34.84
N GLY A 466 -43.32 17.13 33.67
CA GLY A 466 -44.37 17.03 32.65
C GLY A 466 -43.98 17.27 31.19
N ASN A 467 -43.74 16.16 30.48
CA ASN A 467 -44.08 15.85 29.08
C ASN A 467 -43.72 16.75 27.87
N SER A 468 -43.32 16.00 26.83
CA SER A 468 -43.63 16.14 25.39
C SER A 468 -42.82 17.10 24.53
N ALA A 469 -41.96 16.45 23.73
CA ALA A 469 -41.79 16.60 22.28
C ALA A 469 -42.45 17.81 21.60
N MET A 470 -41.62 18.65 20.95
CA MET A 470 -41.84 19.06 19.57
C MET A 470 -40.56 19.57 18.91
N MET A 471 -40.53 19.36 17.59
CA MET A 471 -39.53 19.69 16.57
C MET A 471 -38.91 21.09 16.64
N ALA A 472 -37.64 21.17 16.23
CA ALA A 472 -37.04 22.31 15.52
C ALA A 472 -35.72 21.83 14.89
N SER A 473 -35.71 21.53 13.58
CA SER A 473 -35.20 22.43 12.52
C SER A 473 -33.72 22.80 12.66
N THR A 474 -32.92 22.22 11.77
CA THR A 474 -31.77 22.82 11.05
C THR A 474 -31.13 24.07 11.68
N ALA A 475 -29.88 23.94 12.11
CA ALA A 475 -28.94 25.04 12.15
C ALA A 475 -27.55 24.54 11.75
N SER A 476 -27.15 24.92 10.54
CA SER A 476 -25.77 24.91 10.08
C SER A 476 -24.89 25.66 11.08
N ALA A 477 -23.80 25.04 11.52
CA ALA A 477 -22.69 25.72 12.16
C ALA A 477 -21.44 25.52 11.30
N LEU A 478 -21.10 26.58 10.58
CA LEU A 478 -19.79 26.83 10.01
C LEU A 478 -18.73 26.70 11.13
N VAL A 479 -17.83 25.73 11.00
CA VAL A 479 -16.54 25.76 11.69
C VAL A 479 -15.49 26.04 10.61
N ALA A 480 -15.11 27.30 10.50
CA ALA A 480 -13.89 27.69 9.81
C ALA A 480 -12.71 27.28 10.69
N LEU A 481 -11.97 26.25 10.27
CA LEU A 481 -10.68 25.91 10.85
C LEU A 481 -9.60 26.24 9.83
N VAL A 482 -8.86 27.30 10.15
CA VAL A 482 -7.67 27.74 9.42
C VAL A 482 -6.57 26.72 9.70
N ALA A 483 -6.25 25.88 8.71
CA ALA A 483 -5.00 25.11 8.70
C ALA A 483 -3.97 25.87 7.86
N LEU A 484 -2.97 26.41 8.55
CA LEU A 484 -1.77 27.01 7.95
C LEU A 484 -0.90 25.86 7.42
N VAL A 485 -0.91 25.65 6.11
CA VAL A 485 0.02 24.76 5.41
C VAL A 485 1.32 25.53 5.19
N ALA A 486 2.41 25.06 5.80
CA ALA A 486 3.76 25.49 5.43
C ALA A 486 4.29 24.53 4.36
N SER A 487 4.05 24.88 3.10
CA SER A 487 4.69 24.23 1.94
C SER A 487 6.15 24.65 1.88
N ASN A 488 7.07 23.72 2.10
CA ASN A 488 8.46 23.86 1.64
C ASN A 488 8.64 23.06 0.36
N LEU A 489 8.39 23.73 -0.76
CA LEU A 489 8.93 23.39 -2.07
C LEU A 489 10.42 23.75 -2.08
N LEU A 490 11.30 22.75 -2.20
CA LEU A 490 12.54 22.89 -2.97
C LEU A 490 12.83 21.55 -3.64
N GLY A 491 12.80 21.56 -4.96
CA GLY A 491 13.05 20.39 -5.79
C GLY A 491 14.50 19.93 -5.77
N VAL A 492 14.68 18.64 -6.04
CA VAL A 492 15.90 18.08 -6.61
C VAL A 492 15.47 17.05 -7.65
N ASP A 493 15.79 17.35 -8.91
CA ASP A 493 15.81 16.42 -10.03
C ASP A 493 16.74 15.24 -9.73
N VAL A 494 16.26 14.00 -9.87
CA VAL A 494 17.08 12.86 -10.34
C VAL A 494 16.25 11.95 -11.24
N PHE A 495 16.68 11.89 -12.50
CA PHE A 495 16.29 10.98 -13.56
C PHE A 495 16.78 9.55 -13.30
N ALA A 496 15.98 8.53 -13.66
CA ALA A 496 16.47 7.35 -14.39
C ALA A 496 15.30 6.56 -15.00
N ALA A 497 14.92 6.91 -16.23
CA ALA A 497 14.26 5.98 -17.14
C ALA A 497 15.34 5.12 -17.81
N THR A 498 15.46 3.85 -17.44
CA THR A 498 16.38 2.93 -18.11
C THR A 498 15.58 1.94 -18.97
N ARG A 499 15.76 2.08 -20.29
CA ARG A 499 15.37 1.10 -21.32
C ARG A 499 16.02 -0.25 -21.00
N ILE A 500 15.23 -1.32 -21.05
CA ILE A 500 15.73 -2.70 -21.04
C ILE A 500 15.56 -3.25 -22.46
N ASN A 501 16.68 -3.69 -23.03
CA ASN A 501 16.74 -4.63 -24.16
C ASN A 501 16.63 -6.05 -23.61
#